data_AF-A0A850KS37-F1
#
_entry.id   AF-A0A850KS37-F1
#
_cell.length_a   1.000
_cell.length_b   1.000
_cell.length_c   1.000
_cell.angle_alpha   90.00
_cell.angle_beta   90.00
_cell.angle_gamma   90.00
#
_symmetry.space_group_name_H-M   'P 1'
#
loop_
_entity.id
_entity.type
_entity.pdbx_description
1 polymer ?
#
loop_
_entity_poly.entity_id
_entity_poly.type
_entity_poly.pdbx_seq_one_letter_code
_entity_poly.pdbx_strand_id
1 'polypeptide(L)'
;MSMKKTLVSFSLLMIAACGHMPTHSTNTADNSPAIDLNGAPLGTVVYVDGRSVGTVTEDQDTFAVETTGTHAVQVVGPAGNVLFRGEIFLPKNITHTINIS
;
A
#
# COMPACT_ATOMS: atom_id res chain seq x y z
N MET A 1 65.53 12.53 -44.36
CA MET A 1 64.58 13.59 -44.76
C MET A 1 63.26 13.33 -44.08
N SER A 2 62.82 14.28 -43.27
CA SER A 2 61.53 14.32 -42.60
C SER A 2 60.40 14.39 -43.63
N MET A 3 59.21 13.87 -43.33
CA MET A 3 57.98 14.66 -43.19
C MET A 3 56.68 13.85 -43.41
N LYS A 4 55.91 13.69 -42.32
CA LYS A 4 54.44 13.84 -42.17
C LYS A 4 53.51 13.10 -43.16
N LYS A 5 52.56 12.34 -42.62
CA LYS A 5 51.11 12.64 -42.77
C LYS A 5 50.26 11.74 -41.86
N THR A 6 49.72 12.40 -40.85
CA THR A 6 48.62 11.99 -39.98
C THR A 6 47.41 11.56 -40.81
N LEU A 7 46.85 10.38 -40.56
CA LEU A 7 45.48 10.06 -40.98
C LEU A 7 44.72 9.47 -39.78
N VAL A 8 44.21 10.40 -38.97
CA VAL A 8 43.14 10.15 -38.01
C VAL A 8 41.90 9.78 -38.82
N SER A 9 41.51 8.50 -38.83
CA SER A 9 40.21 8.10 -39.35
C SER A 9 39.24 7.93 -38.18
N PHE A 10 38.48 9.00 -38.02
CA PHE A 10 37.44 9.25 -37.05
C PHE A 10 36.19 8.50 -37.49
N SER A 11 35.93 7.30 -36.95
CA SER A 11 34.70 6.56 -37.24
C SER A 11 34.25 5.75 -36.03
N LEU A 12 33.95 6.46 -34.94
CA LEU A 12 33.31 5.93 -33.74
C LEU A 12 32.21 6.89 -33.28
N LEU A 13 31.09 6.93 -34.00
CA LEU A 13 29.86 7.56 -33.52
C LEU A 13 28.68 7.04 -34.34
N MET A 14 27.70 6.43 -33.67
CA MET A 14 26.28 6.27 -34.04
C MET A 14 25.70 4.90 -33.70
N ILE A 15 25.69 4.53 -32.40
CA ILE A 15 24.72 3.56 -31.88
C ILE A 15 24.29 4.00 -30.47
N ALA A 16 23.47 5.05 -30.38
CA ALA A 16 22.91 5.50 -29.10
C ALA A 16 21.49 6.10 -29.24
N ALA A 17 20.64 5.54 -30.12
CA ALA A 17 19.32 6.10 -30.41
C ALA A 17 18.15 5.09 -30.26
N CYS A 18 18.29 4.05 -29.44
CA CYS A 18 17.16 3.18 -29.09
C CYS A 18 17.20 2.84 -27.60
N GLY A 19 16.69 3.73 -26.75
CA GLY A 19 16.64 3.45 -25.31
C GLY A 19 15.72 4.35 -24.48
N HIS A 20 14.91 5.21 -25.10
CA HIS A 20 13.93 6.00 -24.35
C HIS A 20 12.60 5.25 -24.32
N MET A 21 12.53 4.23 -23.47
CA MET A 21 11.26 3.64 -23.08
C MET A 21 10.62 4.61 -22.08
N PRO A 22 9.45 5.20 -22.36
CA PRO A 22 8.77 6.00 -21.36
C PRO A 22 8.41 5.06 -20.22
N THR A 23 9.04 5.25 -19.06
CA THR A 23 8.67 4.59 -17.83
C THR A 23 7.28 5.09 -17.45
N HIS A 24 6.26 4.41 -17.95
CA HIS A 24 4.88 4.63 -17.56
C HIS A 24 4.74 4.19 -16.11
N SER A 25 5.01 5.10 -15.18
CA SER A 25 4.72 4.89 -13.77
C SER A 25 3.20 5.01 -13.61
N THR A 26 2.50 3.88 -13.52
CA THR A 26 1.11 3.89 -13.07
C THR A 26 1.15 4.17 -11.57
N ASN A 27 1.04 5.44 -11.22
CA ASN A 27 0.70 5.85 -9.86
C ASN A 27 -0.78 5.47 -9.65
N THR A 28 -1.01 4.18 -9.41
CA THR A 28 -2.32 3.68 -9.02
C THR A 28 -2.52 4.15 -7.58
N ALA A 29 -3.29 5.22 -7.41
CA ALA A 29 -3.74 5.64 -6.10
C ALA A 29 -4.30 4.43 -5.37
N ASP A 30 -3.79 4.16 -4.16
CA ASP A 30 -4.30 3.09 -3.32
C ASP A 30 -5.78 3.38 -3.05
N ASN A 31 -6.63 2.51 -3.60
CA ASN A 31 -8.08 2.67 -3.64
C ASN A 31 -8.77 1.66 -2.71
N SER A 32 -7.99 1.04 -1.82
CA SER A 32 -8.51 0.10 -0.85
C SER A 32 -9.37 0.82 0.20
N PRO A 33 -10.54 0.27 0.56
CA PRO A 33 -11.23 0.72 1.76
C PRO A 33 -10.38 0.52 3.01
N ALA A 34 -10.73 1.18 4.09
CA ALA A 34 -10.06 0.99 5.38
C ALA A 34 -11.06 0.94 6.54
N ILE A 35 -10.62 0.37 7.66
CA ILE A 35 -11.33 0.41 8.94
C ILE A 35 -10.48 1.22 9.91
N ASP A 36 -11.06 2.23 10.52
CA ASP A 36 -10.47 3.03 11.59
C ASP A 36 -11.07 2.62 12.93
N LEU A 37 -10.23 2.38 13.94
CA LEU A 37 -10.65 1.95 15.27
C LEU A 37 -10.49 3.07 16.30
N ASN A 38 -11.48 3.97 16.35
CA ASN A 38 -11.50 5.05 17.31
C ASN A 38 -11.73 4.53 18.75
N GLY A 39 -10.82 4.87 19.66
CA GLY A 39 -10.90 4.51 21.08
C GLY A 39 -10.46 3.08 21.41
N ALA A 40 -9.94 2.32 20.43
CA ALA A 40 -9.44 0.98 20.70
C ALA A 40 -8.17 0.99 21.57
N PRO A 41 -8.08 0.14 22.62
CA PRO A 41 -6.86 -0.01 23.40
C PRO A 41 -5.68 -0.53 22.56
N LEU A 42 -4.45 -0.18 22.95
CA LEU A 42 -3.23 -0.76 22.38
C LEU A 42 -3.23 -2.29 22.50
N GLY A 43 -2.74 -2.98 21.47
CA GLY A 43 -2.75 -4.44 21.40
C GLY A 43 -4.08 -5.06 20.97
N THR A 44 -5.08 -4.23 20.62
CA THR A 44 -6.32 -4.70 20.00
C THR A 44 -6.03 -5.26 18.61
N VAL A 45 -6.57 -6.45 18.31
CA VAL A 45 -6.38 -7.12 17.01
C VAL A 45 -7.66 -7.02 16.18
N VAL A 46 -7.50 -6.63 14.92
CA VAL A 46 -8.60 -6.54 13.95
C VAL A 46 -8.60 -7.75 13.06
N TYR A 47 -9.77 -8.35 12.89
CA TYR A 47 -10.01 -9.45 11.98
C TYR A 47 -11.06 -9.03 10.94
N VAL A 48 -10.78 -9.32 9.68
CA VAL A 48 -11.69 -9.15 8.55
C VAL A 48 -11.83 -10.51 7.88
N ASP A 49 -13.07 -10.99 7.77
CA ASP A 49 -13.43 -12.32 7.26
C ASP A 49 -12.64 -13.46 7.94
N GLY A 50 -12.36 -13.30 9.23
CA GLY A 50 -11.61 -14.25 10.05
C GLY A 50 -10.09 -14.18 9.90
N ARG A 51 -9.55 -13.32 9.03
CA ARG A 51 -8.11 -13.07 8.89
C ARG A 51 -7.70 -11.85 9.70
N SER A 52 -6.61 -11.96 10.46
CA SER A 52 -6.02 -10.79 11.15
C SER A 52 -5.45 -9.82 10.12
N VAL A 53 -5.87 -8.56 10.18
CA VAL A 53 -5.38 -7.49 9.30
C VAL A 53 -4.35 -6.59 9.98
N GLY A 54 -4.33 -6.59 11.32
CA GLY A 54 -3.34 -5.84 12.07
C GLY A 54 -3.66 -5.73 13.55
N THR A 55 -2.78 -5.04 14.26
CA THR A 55 -2.88 -4.76 15.70
C THR A 55 -2.77 -3.26 15.92
N VAL A 56 -3.59 -2.72 16.82
CA VAL A 56 -3.57 -1.31 17.21
C VAL A 56 -2.28 -1.02 17.98
N THR A 57 -1.57 0.02 17.56
CA THR A 57 -0.35 0.52 18.18
C THR A 57 -0.47 2.03 18.38
N GLU A 58 0.55 2.67 18.99
CA GLU A 58 0.55 4.12 19.21
C GLU A 58 0.46 4.92 17.89
N ASP A 59 0.99 4.37 16.79
CA ASP A 59 1.04 5.03 15.48
C ASP A 59 0.07 4.44 14.45
N GLN A 60 -0.71 3.41 14.81
CA GLN A 60 -1.55 2.67 13.87
C GLN A 60 -2.88 2.24 14.50
N ASP A 61 -3.97 2.84 14.03
CA ASP A 61 -5.37 2.52 14.38
C ASP A 61 -6.25 2.28 13.13
N THR A 62 -5.71 2.55 11.94
CA THR A 62 -6.38 2.40 10.65
C THR A 62 -5.83 1.20 9.87
N PHE A 63 -6.70 0.36 9.32
CA PHE A 63 -6.33 -0.88 8.63
C PHE A 63 -6.94 -0.93 7.23
N ALA A 64 -6.11 -1.02 6.21
CA ALA A 64 -6.56 -1.20 4.83
C ALA A 64 -7.20 -2.59 4.66
N VAL A 65 -8.27 -2.65 3.88
CA VAL A 65 -8.97 -3.87 3.51
C VAL A 65 -8.84 -4.07 2.00
N GLU A 66 -8.46 -5.28 1.58
CA GLU A 66 -8.07 -5.56 0.19
C GLU A 66 -9.24 -5.37 -0.80
N THR A 67 -10.48 -5.56 -0.36
CA THR A 67 -11.65 -5.57 -1.23
C THR A 67 -12.77 -4.70 -0.68
N THR A 68 -13.59 -4.20 -1.60
CA THR A 68 -14.84 -3.52 -1.28
C THR A 68 -15.98 -4.52 -1.16
N GLY A 69 -16.92 -4.28 -0.24
CA GLY A 69 -18.07 -5.16 -0.05
C GLY A 69 -18.48 -5.26 1.41
N THR A 70 -19.37 -6.22 1.70
CA THR A 70 -19.73 -6.55 3.08
C THR A 70 -18.71 -7.54 3.63
N HIS A 71 -18.13 -7.19 4.77
CA HIS A 71 -17.12 -7.99 5.44
C HIS A 71 -17.54 -8.32 6.87
N ALA A 72 -17.21 -9.52 7.33
CA ALA A 72 -17.35 -9.89 8.72
C ALA A 72 -16.16 -9.32 9.50
N VAL A 73 -16.42 -8.34 10.36
CA VAL A 73 -15.40 -7.67 11.16
C VAL A 73 -15.50 -8.11 12.61
N GLN A 74 -14.35 -8.46 13.18
CA GLN A 74 -14.21 -8.75 14.60
C GLN A 74 -13.02 -7.98 15.17
N VAL A 75 -13.24 -7.30 16.29
CA VAL A 75 -12.22 -6.57 17.04
C VAL A 75 -12.04 -7.26 18.38
N VAL A 76 -10.81 -7.66 18.69
CA VAL A 76 -10.48 -8.40 19.91
C VAL A 76 -9.49 -7.57 20.73
N GLY A 77 -9.85 -7.26 21.96
CA GLY A 77 -9.00 -6.50 22.87
C GLY A 77 -7.75 -7.26 23.31
N PRO A 78 -6.80 -6.58 23.95
CA PRO A 78 -5.53 -7.17 24.38
C PRO A 78 -5.70 -8.31 25.40
N ALA A 79 -6.80 -8.31 26.17
CA ALA A 79 -7.15 -9.38 27.10
C ALA A 79 -7.86 -10.58 26.43
N GLY A 80 -8.04 -10.56 25.11
CA GLY A 80 -8.74 -11.61 24.34
C GLY A 80 -10.27 -11.49 24.33
N ASN A 81 -10.83 -10.45 24.95
CA ASN A 81 -12.27 -10.19 24.92
C ASN A 81 -12.69 -9.59 23.57
N VAL A 82 -13.89 -9.93 23.10
CA VAL A 82 -14.43 -9.35 21.86
C VAL A 82 -14.99 -7.97 22.17
N LEU A 83 -14.42 -6.94 21.55
CA LEU A 83 -14.84 -5.54 21.67
C LEU A 83 -15.91 -5.18 20.64
N PHE A 84 -15.82 -5.77 19.44
CA PHE A 84 -16.80 -5.61 18.38
C PHE A 84 -16.88 -6.88 17.54
N ARG A 85 -18.08 -7.21 17.06
CA ARG A 85 -18.32 -8.25 16.05
C ARG A 85 -19.56 -7.90 15.25
N GLY A 86 -19.43 -7.84 13.93
CA GLY A 86 -20.56 -7.55 13.04
C GLY A 86 -20.17 -7.57 11.57
N GLU A 87 -21.17 -7.34 10.71
CA GLU A 87 -20.95 -7.15 9.28
C GLU A 87 -20.92 -5.65 8.96
N ILE A 88 -19.94 -5.23 8.18
CA ILE A 88 -19.77 -3.84 7.78
C ILE A 88 -19.63 -3.78 6.26
N PHE A 89 -20.35 -2.88 5.63
CA PHE A 89 -20.17 -2.57 4.21
C PHE A 89 -19.05 -1.54 4.04
N LEU A 90 -18.00 -1.93 3.31
CA LEU A 90 -16.82 -1.13 3.01
C LEU A 90 -16.84 -0.68 1.53
N PRO A 91 -17.29 0.55 1.24
CA PRO A 91 -17.27 1.09 -0.10
C PRO A 91 -15.84 1.48 -0.52
N LYS A 92 -15.62 1.53 -1.83
CA LYS A 92 -14.33 1.92 -2.43
C LYS A 92 -13.85 3.28 -1.92
N ASN A 93 -12.56 3.38 -1.56
CA ASN A 93 -11.89 4.61 -1.13
C ASN A 93 -12.47 5.27 0.13
N ILE A 94 -13.15 4.51 0.99
CA ILE A 94 -13.74 5.04 2.23
C ILE A 94 -13.13 4.32 3.42
N THR A 95 -12.76 5.12 4.42
CA THR A 95 -12.45 4.63 5.77
C THR A 95 -13.73 4.59 6.58
N HIS A 96 -14.06 3.42 7.14
CA HIS A 96 -15.18 3.24 8.05
C HIS A 96 -14.68 3.25 9.49
N THR A 97 -15.17 4.18 10.31
CA THR A 97 -14.78 4.27 11.72
C THR A 97 -15.69 3.41 12.60
N ILE A 98 -15.08 2.57 13.42
CA ILE A 98 -15.73 1.80 14.48
C ILE A 98 -15.31 2.43 15.82
N ASN A 99 -16.28 2.90 16.58
CA ASN A 99 -16.03 3.43 17.92
C ASN A 99 -16.04 2.28 18.93
N ILE A 100 -14.94 2.13 19.67
CA ILE A 100 -14.79 1.15 20.74
C ILE A 100 -14.96 1.88 22.08
N SER A 101 -15.90 1.39 22.90
CA SER A 101 -16.25 1.95 24.22
C SER A 101 -16.06 0.94 25.34
#